data_AF-A0A6A6KV91-F1
#
_entry.id   AF-A0A6A6KV91-F1
#
_cell.length_a   1.000
_cell.length_b   1.000
_cell.length_c   1.000
_cell.angle_alpha   90.00
_cell.angle_beta   90.00
_cell.angle_gamma   90.00
#
_symmetry.space_group_name_H-M   'P 1'
#
loop_
_entity.id
_entity.type
_entity.pdbx_description
1 polymer ?
#
loop_
_entity_poly.entity_id
_entity_poly.type
_entity_poly.pdbx_seq_one_letter_code
_entity_poly.pdbx_strand_id
1 'polypeptide(L)'
;MASLLYEGGGEEREVVRVLNPERADAFFVPFFSSLSFNTHGRNMTDPETEKDRQLQVDVIEFLSQSKHWQRSGGRDHVIPMTHPNAFRFLRQQLNASILIVADFGRYPKSMSTLWKDVVAPYVHVVDFFTDDEISDPFESRTTLLFFRGGMVRKDEGKVRAELAKILAGYDDVHFEQSTPTPRTIKMSTQGMRSSKFCLHPAGDTPSSCRLFDAIVSHCVPVIVSDQIELPFEDEIDYSQFSIFFSVNEAIQPGYIVDQLRQFSKERWVKMWRQLKNISHHFEFQYPPKKEDAVDMLWRQEERLKRLKHRMKVYFDASRSDHQEALRALWSATYPDRELHGLISDQWKEMGWQGRDPSTDFRGAGFISLENLLFFAKTYSTSFQHLLKKQEGKRSAWEYPFAVAGINITFMIMQMLDLDASKPRTFVTSVFLHMLSENEWAFDLLYCMAFVVMDKQWLGRNATYMEFNDVLKSTRAHVESELLMDDVLRIEDMPSYALLS
;
A
#
# COMPACT_ATOMS: atom_id res chain seq x y z
N MET A 1 -6.52 17.98 -10.59
CA MET A 1 -5.39 18.66 -9.93
C MET A 1 -5.61 18.54 -8.45
N ALA A 2 -4.67 17.91 -7.77
CA ALA A 2 -4.72 17.70 -6.34
C ALA A 2 -3.37 18.08 -5.73
N SER A 3 -3.42 18.60 -4.50
CA SER A 3 -2.26 18.72 -3.63
C SER A 3 -2.41 17.73 -2.50
N LEU A 4 -1.31 17.07 -2.20
CA LEU A 4 -1.19 16.01 -1.19
C LEU A 4 -0.64 16.57 0.14
N LEU A 5 -0.39 17.89 0.20
CA LEU A 5 0.12 18.60 1.38
C LEU A 5 -0.70 19.88 1.56
N TYR A 6 -1.83 19.77 2.26
CA TYR A 6 -2.66 20.93 2.61
C TYR A 6 -2.36 21.41 4.04
N GLU A 7 -1.59 22.48 4.18
CA GLU A 7 -1.35 23.17 5.46
C GLU A 7 -2.41 24.26 5.75
N GLY A 8 -3.71 23.96 5.58
CA GLY A 8 -4.80 24.91 5.82
C GLY A 8 -5.84 24.39 6.82
N GLY A 9 -6.30 25.26 7.72
CA GLY A 9 -6.91 24.87 8.99
C GLY A 9 -8.24 24.09 8.94
N GLY A 10 -8.32 23.09 9.83
CA GLY A 10 -9.54 22.68 10.53
C GLY A 10 -10.10 21.29 10.18
N GLU A 11 -9.90 20.81 8.95
CA GLU A 11 -10.30 19.45 8.54
C GLU A 11 -9.08 18.72 7.98
N GLU A 12 -8.62 17.67 8.66
CA GLU A 12 -7.62 16.73 8.14
C GLU A 12 -8.20 16.06 6.88
N ARG A 13 -7.78 16.53 5.71
CA ARG A 13 -8.04 15.88 4.42
C ARG A 13 -6.69 15.56 3.80
N GLU A 14 -6.46 14.29 3.50
CA GLU A 14 -5.20 13.78 2.94
C GLU A 14 -4.93 14.37 1.56
N VAL A 15 -5.98 14.59 0.77
CA VAL A 15 -5.86 15.16 -0.59
C VAL A 15 -6.87 16.28 -0.83
N VAL A 16 -6.36 17.43 -1.30
CA VAL A 16 -7.19 18.60 -1.59
C VAL A 16 -7.08 19.00 -3.05
N ARG A 17 -8.23 19.19 -3.70
CA ARG A 17 -8.28 19.71 -5.07
C ARG A 17 -7.74 21.14 -5.09
N VAL A 18 -6.67 21.36 -5.86
CA VAL A 18 -6.10 22.70 -6.10
C VAL A 18 -6.52 23.23 -7.47
N LEU A 19 -6.70 24.55 -7.55
CA LEU A 19 -6.99 25.24 -8.80
C LEU A 19 -5.74 25.76 -9.51
N ASN A 20 -4.65 25.96 -8.77
CA ASN A 20 -3.37 26.37 -9.34
C ASN A 20 -2.55 25.12 -9.73
N PRO A 21 -2.27 24.90 -11.03
CA PRO A 21 -1.48 23.76 -11.49
C PRO A 21 -0.05 23.72 -10.93
N GLU A 22 0.53 24.87 -10.59
CA GLU A 22 1.90 24.94 -10.04
C GLU A 22 1.97 24.44 -8.59
N ARG A 23 0.81 24.32 -7.91
CA ARG A 23 0.69 23.74 -6.56
C ARG A 23 0.23 22.29 -6.59
N ALA A 24 0.07 21.68 -7.77
CA ALA A 24 -0.43 20.33 -7.90
C ALA A 24 0.71 19.30 -7.82
N ASP A 25 0.56 18.37 -6.89
CA ASP A 25 1.42 17.19 -6.70
C ASP A 25 0.99 16.02 -7.60
N ALA A 26 -0.27 16.04 -8.04
CA ALA A 26 -0.86 15.06 -8.95
C ALA A 26 -1.90 15.69 -9.90
N PHE A 27 -1.95 15.15 -11.12
CA PHE A 27 -2.90 15.50 -12.16
C PHE A 27 -3.82 14.32 -12.48
N PHE A 28 -4.99 14.29 -11.86
CA PHE A 28 -6.05 13.40 -12.30
C PHE A 28 -6.47 13.71 -13.75
N VAL A 29 -6.40 12.72 -14.62
CA VAL A 29 -6.85 12.79 -16.02
C VAL A 29 -8.26 12.19 -16.10
N PRO A 30 -9.32 13.01 -16.26
CA PRO A 30 -10.71 12.56 -16.20
C PRO A 30 -11.18 11.88 -17.50
N PHE A 31 -10.32 11.08 -18.12
CA PHE A 31 -10.67 10.26 -19.27
C PHE A 31 -11.00 8.84 -18.81
N PHE A 32 -12.29 8.55 -18.73
CA PHE A 32 -12.80 7.24 -18.32
C PHE A 32 -12.69 6.22 -19.46
N SER A 33 -11.47 5.71 -19.66
CA SER A 33 -11.11 4.76 -20.71
C SER A 33 -12.00 3.51 -20.74
N SER A 34 -12.45 3.03 -19.58
CA SER A 34 -13.44 1.95 -19.45
C SER A 34 -14.79 2.30 -20.09
N LEU A 35 -15.27 3.54 -19.93
CA LEU A 35 -16.52 4.00 -20.52
C LEU A 35 -16.40 4.15 -22.04
N SER A 36 -15.28 4.69 -22.52
CA SER A 36 -14.96 4.78 -23.94
C SER A 36 -15.00 3.40 -24.60
N PHE A 37 -14.28 2.43 -24.01
CA PHE A 37 -14.25 1.05 -24.47
C PHE A 37 -15.63 0.40 -24.47
N ASN A 38 -16.40 0.50 -23.38
CA ASN A 38 -17.72 -0.14 -23.28
C ASN A 38 -18.75 0.46 -24.26
N THR A 39 -18.57 1.73 -24.62
CA THR A 39 -19.45 2.45 -25.55
C THR A 39 -19.09 2.15 -27.01
N HIS A 40 -17.80 2.19 -27.34
CA HIS A 40 -17.33 2.20 -28.73
C HIS A 40 -16.49 0.97 -29.13
N GLY A 41 -15.89 0.24 -28.18
CA GLY A 41 -14.88 -0.79 -28.45
C GLY A 41 -15.28 -2.23 -28.09
N ARG A 42 -16.58 -2.55 -28.00
CA ARG A 42 -17.10 -3.81 -27.41
C ARG A 42 -16.33 -5.07 -27.79
N ASN A 43 -15.98 -5.24 -29.07
CA ASN A 43 -15.21 -6.40 -29.55
C ASN A 43 -13.84 -6.03 -30.14
N MET A 44 -13.50 -4.74 -30.20
CA MET A 44 -12.27 -4.20 -30.81
C MET A 44 -12.07 -4.55 -32.29
N THR A 45 -13.13 -4.99 -32.96
CA THR A 45 -13.10 -5.43 -34.36
C THR A 45 -14.19 -4.76 -35.20
N ASP A 46 -15.04 -3.94 -34.57
CA ASP A 46 -16.13 -3.24 -35.23
C ASP A 46 -15.71 -1.82 -35.67
N PRO A 47 -16.39 -1.20 -36.66
CA PRO A 47 -16.05 0.15 -37.10
C PRO A 47 -16.13 1.23 -36.01
N GLU A 48 -16.98 1.04 -34.99
CA GLU A 48 -17.10 1.98 -33.86
C GLU A 48 -15.83 1.98 -32.99
N THR A 49 -15.04 0.91 -33.03
CA THR A 49 -13.74 0.82 -32.35
C THR A 49 -12.78 1.93 -32.79
N GLU A 50 -12.94 2.47 -33.99
CA GLU A 50 -12.13 3.59 -34.46
C GLU A 50 -12.43 4.88 -33.67
N LYS A 51 -13.64 5.05 -33.14
CA LYS A 51 -13.96 6.16 -32.24
C LYS A 51 -13.20 6.02 -30.91
N ASP A 52 -13.16 4.82 -30.32
CA ASP A 52 -12.36 4.57 -29.12
C ASP A 52 -10.88 4.85 -29.37
N ARG A 53 -10.35 4.40 -30.52
CA ARG A 53 -8.97 4.71 -30.91
C ARG A 53 -8.75 6.21 -31.02
N GLN A 54 -9.63 6.93 -31.72
CA GLN A 54 -9.49 8.37 -31.91
C GLN A 54 -9.53 9.11 -30.56
N LEU A 55 -10.44 8.75 -29.66
CA LEU A 55 -10.50 9.32 -28.32
C LEU A 55 -9.21 9.10 -27.53
N GLN A 56 -8.58 7.93 -27.67
CA GLN A 56 -7.26 7.69 -27.06
C GLN A 56 -6.19 8.60 -27.68
N VAL A 57 -6.18 8.77 -29.01
CA VAL A 57 -5.25 9.68 -29.71
C VAL A 57 -5.42 11.10 -29.20
N ASP A 58 -6.65 11.61 -29.16
CA ASP A 58 -6.97 12.98 -28.78
C ASP A 58 -6.51 13.29 -27.35
N VAL A 59 -6.72 12.35 -26.41
CA VAL A 59 -6.28 12.51 -25.02
C VAL A 59 -4.76 12.52 -24.92
N ILE A 60 -4.07 11.62 -25.62
CA ILE A 60 -2.61 11.58 -25.63
C ILE A 60 -2.03 12.85 -26.24
N GLU A 61 -2.58 13.32 -27.35
CA GLU A 61 -2.16 14.56 -28.00
C GLU A 61 -2.34 15.75 -27.06
N PHE A 62 -3.53 15.88 -26.46
CA PHE A 62 -3.83 16.92 -25.48
C PHE A 62 -2.84 16.90 -24.31
N LEU A 63 -2.57 15.72 -23.74
CA LEU A 63 -1.61 15.56 -22.65
C LEU A 63 -0.20 15.94 -23.11
N SER A 64 0.26 15.43 -24.25
CA SER A 64 1.62 15.67 -24.76
C SER A 64 1.94 17.16 -25.01
N GLN A 65 0.94 17.97 -25.34
CA GLN A 65 1.08 19.41 -25.56
C GLN A 65 1.05 20.22 -24.25
N SER A 66 0.63 19.62 -23.14
CA SER A 66 0.57 20.27 -21.84
C SER A 66 1.97 20.42 -21.21
N LYS A 67 2.31 21.63 -20.76
CA LYS A 67 3.53 21.90 -19.99
C LYS A 67 3.66 21.00 -18.74
N HIS A 68 2.53 20.62 -18.13
CA HIS A 68 2.51 19.80 -16.91
C HIS A 68 2.84 18.34 -17.20
N TRP A 69 2.37 17.82 -18.33
CA TRP A 69 2.77 16.50 -18.81
C TRP A 69 4.25 16.48 -19.18
N GLN A 70 4.72 17.49 -19.94
CA GLN A 70 6.12 17.59 -20.36
C GLN A 70 7.08 17.71 -19.18
N ARG A 71 6.67 18.38 -18.09
CA ARG A 71 7.44 18.52 -16.84
C ARG A 71 7.87 17.17 -16.24
N SER A 72 6.95 16.21 -16.19
CA SER A 72 7.15 14.92 -15.51
C SER A 72 7.29 13.74 -16.47
N GLY A 73 6.98 13.94 -17.75
CA GLY A 73 6.74 12.87 -18.70
C GLY A 73 5.51 12.03 -18.35
N GLY A 74 4.49 12.64 -17.73
CA GLY A 74 3.26 11.97 -17.31
C GLY A 74 3.31 11.22 -15.98
N ARG A 75 4.43 11.28 -15.24
CA ARG A 75 4.64 10.49 -14.00
C ARG A 75 3.79 10.91 -12.80
N ASP A 76 3.37 12.16 -12.79
CA ASP A 76 2.47 12.74 -11.79
C ASP A 76 1.01 12.76 -12.27
N HIS A 77 0.70 12.06 -13.37
CA HIS A 77 -0.66 11.96 -13.89
C HIS A 77 -1.30 10.65 -13.46
N VAL A 78 -2.52 10.76 -12.94
CA VAL A 78 -3.32 9.65 -12.41
C VAL A 78 -4.45 9.37 -13.39
N ILE A 79 -4.49 8.16 -13.95
CA ILE A 79 -5.36 7.81 -15.07
C ILE A 79 -6.23 6.60 -14.71
N PRO A 80 -7.57 6.72 -14.75
CA PRO A 80 -8.45 5.59 -14.50
C PRO A 80 -8.46 4.61 -15.68
N MET A 81 -8.03 3.38 -15.40
CA MET A 81 -7.84 2.27 -16.33
C MET A 81 -8.45 0.95 -15.79
N THR A 82 -9.66 1.06 -15.25
CA THR A 82 -10.32 -0.02 -14.51
C THR A 82 -10.80 -1.20 -15.38
N HIS A 83 -10.91 -1.03 -16.69
CA HIS A 83 -11.26 -2.12 -17.61
C HIS A 83 -10.00 -2.74 -18.23
N PRO A 84 -9.87 -4.07 -18.34
CA PRO A 84 -8.63 -4.70 -18.83
C PRO A 84 -8.31 -4.41 -20.31
N ASN A 85 -9.30 -3.93 -21.09
CA ASN A 85 -9.11 -3.43 -22.46
C ASN A 85 -9.02 -1.90 -22.57
N ALA A 86 -9.02 -1.17 -21.46
CA ALA A 86 -8.82 0.28 -21.45
C ALA A 86 -7.53 0.65 -22.21
N PHE A 87 -7.58 1.73 -23.01
CA PHE A 87 -6.41 2.22 -23.76
C PHE A 87 -5.69 1.18 -24.64
N ARG A 88 -6.37 0.13 -25.11
CA ARG A 88 -5.70 -1.02 -25.77
C ARG A 88 -4.73 -0.63 -26.89
N PHE A 89 -4.97 0.47 -27.61
CA PHE A 89 -4.16 0.88 -28.75
C PHE A 89 -2.93 1.70 -28.37
N LEU A 90 -3.07 2.63 -27.43
CA LEU A 90 -2.01 3.59 -27.08
C LEU A 90 -1.47 3.41 -25.67
N ARG A 91 -1.87 2.35 -24.98
CA ARG A 91 -1.56 2.09 -23.58
C ARG A 91 -0.10 2.32 -23.21
N GLN A 92 0.81 1.84 -24.05
CA GLN A 92 2.26 1.92 -23.78
C GLN A 92 2.76 3.35 -23.59
N GLN A 93 2.07 4.34 -24.18
CA GLN A 93 2.41 5.76 -24.04
C GLN A 93 2.08 6.30 -22.64
N LEU A 94 1.28 5.57 -21.86
CA LEU A 94 0.90 5.92 -20.49
C LEU A 94 1.69 5.16 -19.42
N ASN A 95 2.70 4.37 -19.81
CA ASN A 95 3.43 3.51 -18.87
C ASN A 95 4.05 4.28 -17.69
N ALA A 96 4.49 5.51 -17.94
CA ALA A 96 5.09 6.36 -16.91
C ALA A 96 4.07 6.88 -15.88
N SER A 97 2.77 6.91 -16.22
CA SER A 97 1.70 7.44 -15.36
C SER A 97 1.27 6.44 -14.29
N ILE A 98 0.63 6.98 -13.25
CA ILE A 98 -0.04 6.23 -12.20
C ILE A 98 -1.39 5.79 -12.75
N LEU A 99 -1.64 4.49 -12.79
CA LEU A 99 -2.87 3.92 -13.30
C LEU A 99 -3.75 3.50 -12.13
N ILE A 100 -5.04 3.79 -12.22
CA ILE A 100 -6.04 3.20 -11.31
C ILE A 100 -6.63 2.00 -12.05
N VAL A 101 -6.25 0.80 -11.63
CA VAL A 101 -6.63 -0.47 -12.26
C VAL A 101 -7.57 -1.26 -11.36
N ALA A 102 -8.35 -2.19 -11.90
CA ALA A 102 -9.15 -3.09 -11.07
C ALA A 102 -8.40 -4.40 -10.72
N ASP A 103 -7.47 -4.80 -11.59
CA ASP A 103 -6.51 -5.88 -11.41
C ASP A 103 -5.40 -5.79 -12.49
N PHE A 104 -4.42 -6.70 -12.42
CA PHE A 104 -3.29 -6.75 -13.35
C PHE A 104 -3.42 -7.81 -14.45
N GLY A 105 -4.53 -8.54 -14.56
CA GLY A 105 -4.64 -9.78 -15.34
C GLY A 105 -4.41 -9.66 -16.85
N ARG A 106 -4.48 -8.45 -17.43
CA ARG A 106 -4.20 -8.19 -18.86
C ARG A 106 -3.14 -7.13 -19.12
N TYR A 107 -2.33 -6.83 -18.12
CA TYR A 107 -1.24 -5.88 -18.21
C TYR A 107 0.09 -6.63 -18.11
N PRO A 108 1.05 -6.38 -19.02
CA PRO A 108 2.41 -6.84 -18.78
C PRO A 108 2.95 -6.27 -17.46
N LYS A 109 3.75 -7.04 -16.71
CA LYS A 109 4.41 -6.55 -15.49
C LYS A 109 5.33 -5.34 -15.74
N SER A 110 5.76 -5.12 -16.98
CA SER A 110 6.52 -3.93 -17.37
C SER A 110 5.67 -2.65 -17.53
N MET A 111 4.35 -2.81 -17.45
CA MET A 111 3.35 -1.78 -17.72
C MET A 111 2.55 -1.42 -16.47
N SER A 112 2.09 -2.43 -15.72
CA SER A 112 1.27 -2.19 -14.54
C SER A 112 1.65 -3.10 -13.39
N THR A 113 1.75 -2.51 -12.20
CA THR A 113 2.34 -3.11 -10.99
C THR A 113 1.90 -2.38 -9.73
N LEU A 114 1.81 -3.10 -8.61
CA LEU A 114 1.48 -2.55 -7.29
C LEU A 114 2.39 -1.39 -6.84
N TRP A 115 3.68 -1.38 -7.20
CA TRP A 115 4.59 -0.30 -6.78
C TRP A 115 4.33 1.06 -7.46
N LYS A 116 3.56 1.08 -8.55
CA LYS A 116 3.28 2.29 -9.37
C LYS A 116 1.80 2.63 -9.40
N ASP A 117 0.95 1.61 -9.47
CA ASP A 117 -0.46 1.73 -9.79
C ASP A 117 -1.31 1.38 -8.58
N VAL A 118 -2.51 1.96 -8.54
CA VAL A 118 -3.44 1.76 -7.44
C VAL A 118 -4.52 0.78 -7.88
N VAL A 119 -4.75 -0.26 -7.08
CA VAL A 119 -5.85 -1.21 -7.28
C VAL A 119 -7.12 -0.61 -6.70
N ALA A 120 -8.12 -0.38 -7.54
CA ALA A 120 -9.42 0.15 -7.14
C ALA A 120 -10.47 -0.94 -7.05
N PRO A 121 -11.40 -0.83 -6.09
CA PRO A 121 -12.55 -1.70 -6.06
C PRO A 121 -13.45 -1.43 -7.26
N TYR A 122 -14.16 -2.46 -7.71
CA TYR A 122 -15.25 -2.25 -8.65
C TYR A 122 -16.36 -1.49 -7.94
N VAL A 123 -17.03 -0.62 -8.70
CA VAL A 123 -18.35 -0.13 -8.29
C VAL A 123 -19.28 -1.35 -8.22
N HIS A 124 -19.75 -1.65 -7.02
CA HIS A 124 -20.74 -2.68 -6.77
C HIS A 124 -22.07 -2.30 -7.45
N VAL A 125 -22.82 -3.29 -7.91
CA VAL A 125 -24.07 -3.10 -8.69
C VAL A 125 -25.33 -3.42 -7.90
N VAL A 126 -25.16 -3.82 -6.64
CA VAL A 126 -26.22 -4.08 -5.67
C VAL A 126 -26.38 -2.89 -4.73
N ASP A 127 -27.43 -2.87 -3.91
CA ASP A 127 -27.59 -1.80 -2.91
C ASP A 127 -26.57 -1.97 -1.76
N PHE A 128 -26.07 -0.86 -1.22
CA PHE A 128 -25.24 -0.81 -0.01
C PHE A 128 -26.13 -0.89 1.25
N PHE A 129 -25.77 -1.75 2.19
CA PHE A 129 -26.56 -2.00 3.40
C PHE A 129 -25.84 -1.52 4.65
N THR A 130 -26.29 -0.42 5.26
CA THR A 130 -25.70 0.11 6.51
C THR A 130 -26.28 -0.52 7.77
N ASP A 131 -27.56 -0.88 7.75
CA ASP A 131 -28.33 -1.19 8.95
C ASP A 131 -28.67 -2.68 9.02
N ASP A 132 -27.65 -3.53 9.00
CA ASP A 132 -27.79 -4.99 9.13
C ASP A 132 -27.76 -5.38 10.63
N GLU A 133 -28.85 -5.08 11.34
CA GLU A 133 -29.03 -5.36 12.79
C GLU A 133 -29.75 -6.71 13.02
N ILE A 134 -29.23 -7.78 12.41
CA ILE A 134 -29.79 -9.13 12.59
C ILE A 134 -29.25 -9.70 13.91
N SER A 135 -30.15 -10.16 14.78
CA SER A 135 -29.81 -10.73 16.10
C SER A 135 -28.98 -12.02 16.00
N ASP A 136 -29.29 -12.87 15.01
CA ASP A 136 -28.53 -14.08 14.71
C ASP A 136 -28.24 -14.21 13.19
N PRO A 137 -27.20 -13.54 12.68
CA PRO A 137 -26.92 -13.50 11.26
C PRO A 137 -26.50 -14.86 10.70
N PHE A 138 -26.03 -15.78 11.55
CA PHE A 138 -25.58 -17.11 11.12
C PHE A 138 -26.77 -18.04 10.86
N GLU A 139 -27.74 -18.11 11.78
CA GLU A 139 -28.92 -18.98 11.59
C GLU A 139 -29.91 -18.42 10.57
N SER A 140 -29.97 -17.09 10.40
CA SER A 140 -30.84 -16.47 9.39
C SER A 140 -30.44 -16.77 7.95
N ARG A 141 -29.19 -17.20 7.72
CA ARG A 141 -28.61 -17.49 6.41
C ARG A 141 -28.61 -18.99 6.16
N THR A 142 -29.63 -19.46 5.43
CA THR A 142 -29.87 -20.91 5.21
C THR A 142 -28.99 -21.51 4.12
N THR A 143 -28.50 -20.69 3.18
CA THR A 143 -27.62 -21.15 2.10
C THR A 143 -26.18 -21.17 2.59
N LEU A 144 -25.45 -22.26 2.36
CA LEU A 144 -24.03 -22.35 2.72
C LEU A 144 -23.18 -21.48 1.79
N LEU A 145 -23.24 -21.74 0.49
CA LEU A 145 -22.36 -21.13 -0.51
C LEU A 145 -23.13 -20.65 -1.72
N PHE A 146 -22.89 -19.41 -2.15
CA PHE A 146 -23.60 -18.78 -3.26
C PHE A 146 -22.66 -18.24 -4.34
N PHE A 147 -23.01 -18.53 -5.59
CA PHE A 147 -22.44 -17.96 -6.80
C PHE A 147 -23.55 -17.73 -7.83
N ARG A 148 -23.54 -16.55 -8.44
CA ARG A 148 -24.37 -16.23 -9.61
C ARG A 148 -23.56 -15.41 -10.62
N GLY A 149 -23.41 -15.91 -11.84
CA GLY A 149 -22.68 -15.21 -12.89
C GLY A 149 -22.32 -16.04 -14.10
N GLY A 150 -21.58 -15.44 -15.03
CA GLY A 150 -21.11 -16.17 -16.22
C GLY A 150 -20.06 -17.23 -15.86
N MET A 151 -20.38 -18.50 -16.16
CA MET A 151 -19.56 -19.70 -15.95
C MET A 151 -18.62 -20.00 -17.13
N VAL A 152 -19.05 -19.71 -18.37
CA VAL A 152 -18.19 -19.87 -19.55
C VAL A 152 -17.35 -18.62 -19.72
N ARG A 153 -16.08 -18.72 -19.34
CA ARG A 153 -15.09 -17.63 -19.36
C ARG A 153 -13.79 -18.07 -20.02
N LYS A 154 -12.92 -17.10 -20.31
CA LYS A 154 -11.60 -17.34 -20.90
C LYS A 154 -10.53 -17.33 -19.80
N ASP A 155 -9.31 -17.67 -20.19
CA ASP A 155 -8.12 -17.53 -19.35
C ASP A 155 -8.31 -18.20 -17.97
N GLU A 156 -8.18 -17.45 -16.87
CA GLU A 156 -8.35 -17.93 -15.49
C GLU A 156 -9.79 -18.37 -15.18
N GLY A 157 -10.78 -17.83 -15.88
CA GLY A 157 -12.19 -18.05 -15.60
C GLY A 157 -12.71 -19.43 -15.99
N LYS A 158 -11.87 -20.25 -16.63
CA LYS A 158 -12.18 -21.66 -16.95
C LYS A 158 -12.54 -22.46 -15.69
N VAL A 159 -11.96 -22.10 -14.53
CA VAL A 159 -12.25 -22.71 -13.23
C VAL A 159 -13.75 -22.73 -12.90
N ARG A 160 -14.52 -21.74 -13.37
CA ARG A 160 -15.96 -21.64 -13.08
C ARG A 160 -16.77 -22.79 -13.67
N ALA A 161 -16.36 -23.31 -14.84
CA ALA A 161 -17.03 -24.44 -15.46
C ALA A 161 -16.73 -25.77 -14.73
N GLU A 162 -15.56 -25.87 -14.10
CA GLU A 162 -15.19 -27.03 -13.28
C GLU A 162 -15.90 -26.98 -11.92
N LEU A 163 -15.89 -25.83 -11.26
CA LEU A 163 -16.63 -25.59 -10.02
C LEU A 163 -18.13 -25.84 -10.19
N ALA A 164 -18.73 -25.47 -11.34
CA ALA A 164 -20.13 -25.77 -11.63
C ALA A 164 -20.45 -27.27 -11.58
N LYS A 165 -19.50 -28.13 -12.01
CA LYS A 165 -19.67 -29.59 -11.98
C LYS A 165 -19.46 -30.14 -10.58
N ILE A 166 -18.44 -29.66 -9.88
CA ILE A 166 -18.04 -30.13 -8.54
C ILE A 166 -19.07 -29.75 -7.48
N LEU A 167 -19.64 -28.56 -7.59
CA LEU A 167 -20.61 -28.02 -6.63
C LEU A 167 -22.05 -28.41 -7.00
N ALA A 168 -22.26 -29.17 -8.07
CA ALA A 168 -23.57 -29.70 -8.41
C ALA A 168 -24.01 -30.77 -7.40
N GLY A 169 -25.28 -30.76 -7.01
CA GLY A 169 -25.89 -31.79 -6.17
C GLY A 169 -25.88 -31.52 -4.66
N TYR A 170 -25.35 -30.38 -4.21
CA TYR A 170 -25.52 -29.91 -2.83
C TYR A 170 -26.78 -29.04 -2.73
N ASP A 171 -27.70 -29.39 -1.84
CA ASP A 171 -28.98 -28.67 -1.66
C ASP A 171 -28.80 -27.26 -1.10
N ASP A 172 -27.73 -27.03 -0.34
CA ASP A 172 -27.39 -25.78 0.33
C ASP A 172 -26.32 -24.95 -0.42
N VAL A 173 -25.98 -25.32 -1.66
CA VAL A 173 -25.03 -24.59 -2.52
C VAL A 173 -25.71 -24.14 -3.80
N HIS A 174 -25.68 -22.84 -4.06
CA HIS A 174 -26.24 -22.26 -5.27
C HIS A 174 -25.12 -21.82 -6.21
N PHE A 175 -24.97 -22.49 -7.35
CA PHE A 175 -24.00 -22.11 -8.37
C PHE A 175 -24.73 -21.92 -9.72
N GLU A 176 -25.09 -20.67 -10.03
CA GLU A 176 -26.01 -20.35 -11.12
C GLU A 176 -25.39 -19.52 -12.25
N GLN A 177 -25.73 -19.88 -13.49
CA GLN A 177 -25.35 -19.14 -14.68
C GLN A 177 -26.26 -17.93 -14.81
N SER A 178 -25.70 -16.73 -14.96
CA SER A 178 -26.50 -15.54 -15.20
C SER A 178 -25.77 -14.47 -16.01
N THR A 179 -26.58 -13.58 -16.59
CA THR A 179 -26.16 -12.31 -17.17
C THR A 179 -26.72 -11.15 -16.33
N PRO A 180 -26.01 -10.01 -16.25
CA PRO A 180 -26.46 -8.86 -15.48
C PRO A 180 -27.67 -8.20 -16.14
N THR A 181 -28.78 -8.15 -15.40
CA THR A 181 -30.03 -7.45 -15.72
C THR A 181 -30.60 -6.90 -14.41
N PRO A 182 -31.49 -5.89 -14.41
CA PRO A 182 -32.07 -5.38 -13.17
C PRO A 182 -32.73 -6.47 -12.30
N ARG A 183 -33.36 -7.47 -12.93
CA ARG A 183 -33.96 -8.61 -12.22
C ARG A 183 -32.91 -9.52 -11.61
N THR A 184 -31.89 -9.90 -12.38
CA THR A 184 -30.84 -10.82 -11.89
C THR A 184 -29.95 -10.17 -10.84
N ILE A 185 -29.76 -8.84 -10.88
CA ILE A 185 -29.09 -8.08 -9.81
C ILE A 185 -29.85 -8.23 -8.50
N LYS A 186 -31.17 -7.98 -8.49
CA LYS A 186 -32.00 -8.16 -7.28
C LYS A 186 -31.95 -9.60 -6.76
N MET A 187 -31.97 -10.59 -7.64
CA MET A 187 -31.83 -12.00 -7.27
C MET A 187 -30.44 -12.31 -6.69
N SER A 188 -29.37 -11.71 -7.23
CA SER A 188 -28.03 -11.81 -6.66
C SER A 188 -28.00 -11.23 -5.25
N THR A 189 -28.55 -10.03 -5.04
CA THR A 189 -28.63 -9.39 -3.71
C THR A 189 -29.34 -10.29 -2.70
N GLN A 190 -30.52 -10.82 -3.06
CA GLN A 190 -31.27 -11.74 -2.20
C GLN A 190 -30.47 -13.00 -1.87
N GLY A 191 -29.86 -13.61 -2.89
CA GLY A 191 -29.05 -14.82 -2.73
C GLY A 191 -27.82 -14.59 -1.83
N MET A 192 -27.08 -13.48 -2.03
CA MET A 192 -25.93 -13.15 -1.17
C MET A 192 -26.36 -12.90 0.27
N ARG A 193 -27.50 -12.22 0.49
CA ARG A 193 -28.02 -11.94 1.85
C ARG A 193 -28.57 -13.17 2.57
N SER A 194 -29.03 -14.19 1.85
CA SER A 194 -29.47 -15.47 2.45
C SER A 194 -28.34 -16.47 2.64
N SER A 195 -27.11 -16.14 2.23
CA SER A 195 -25.99 -17.08 2.19
C SER A 195 -24.91 -16.75 3.21
N LYS A 196 -24.32 -17.78 3.81
CA LYS A 196 -23.19 -17.65 4.74
C LYS A 196 -21.92 -17.22 4.00
N PHE A 197 -21.67 -17.84 2.85
CA PHE A 197 -20.48 -17.61 2.05
C PHE A 197 -20.82 -17.26 0.60
N CYS A 198 -20.01 -16.39 0.00
CA CYS A 198 -20.15 -16.01 -1.40
C CYS A 198 -18.89 -16.35 -2.18
N LEU A 199 -19.02 -17.30 -3.11
CA LEU A 199 -17.90 -17.79 -3.90
C LEU A 199 -17.50 -16.74 -4.95
N HIS A 200 -16.20 -16.44 -4.98
CA HIS A 200 -15.58 -15.52 -5.91
C HIS A 200 -14.43 -16.21 -6.64
N PRO A 201 -14.72 -16.98 -7.69
CA PRO A 201 -13.69 -17.51 -8.57
C PRO A 201 -13.24 -16.47 -9.58
N ALA A 202 -11.96 -16.51 -9.93
CA ALA A 202 -11.36 -15.72 -11.00
C ALA A 202 -12.21 -15.73 -12.28
N GLY A 203 -12.20 -14.63 -13.01
CA GLY A 203 -12.90 -14.45 -14.27
C GLY A 203 -11.94 -14.47 -15.45
N ASP A 204 -12.25 -13.71 -16.49
CA ASP A 204 -11.29 -13.42 -17.57
C ASP A 204 -10.03 -12.67 -17.07
N THR A 205 -10.09 -12.15 -15.84
CA THR A 205 -9.01 -11.55 -15.06
C THR A 205 -9.10 -12.07 -13.61
N PRO A 206 -8.05 -11.88 -12.78
CA PRO A 206 -8.01 -12.40 -11.41
C PRO A 206 -9.16 -11.93 -10.51
N SER A 207 -9.71 -10.74 -10.78
CA SER A 207 -10.76 -10.14 -9.96
C SER A 207 -12.12 -10.06 -10.68
N SER A 208 -13.18 -9.73 -9.93
CA SER A 208 -14.52 -9.51 -10.49
C SER A 208 -15.35 -8.65 -9.55
N CYS A 209 -16.23 -7.80 -10.10
CA CYS A 209 -17.17 -6.95 -9.34
C CYS A 209 -17.96 -7.67 -8.25
N ARG A 210 -18.20 -8.98 -8.43
CA ARG A 210 -18.95 -9.82 -7.48
C ARG A 210 -18.33 -9.88 -6.09
N LEU A 211 -17.01 -9.70 -5.97
CA LEU A 211 -16.36 -9.64 -4.65
C LEU A 211 -16.93 -8.46 -3.86
N PHE A 212 -16.98 -7.30 -4.49
CA PHE A 212 -17.48 -6.07 -3.90
C PHE A 212 -18.99 -6.14 -3.68
N ASP A 213 -19.76 -6.76 -4.59
CA ASP A 213 -21.19 -7.04 -4.36
C ASP A 213 -21.41 -7.92 -3.11
N ALA A 214 -20.54 -8.91 -2.87
CA ALA A 214 -20.61 -9.78 -1.70
C ALA A 214 -20.22 -9.04 -0.40
N ILE A 215 -19.19 -8.19 -0.46
CA ILE A 215 -18.74 -7.36 0.66
C ILE A 215 -19.87 -6.45 1.14
N VAL A 216 -20.47 -5.66 0.24
CA VAL A 216 -21.55 -4.72 0.59
C VAL A 216 -22.88 -5.43 0.94
N SER A 217 -23.03 -6.70 0.56
CA SER A 217 -24.15 -7.57 0.98
C SER A 217 -23.89 -8.31 2.29
N HIS A 218 -22.74 -8.06 2.92
CA HIS A 218 -22.24 -8.75 4.12
C HIS A 218 -22.28 -10.28 3.99
N CYS A 219 -21.88 -10.80 2.84
CA CYS A 219 -21.73 -12.23 2.61
C CYS A 219 -20.24 -12.58 2.61
N VAL A 220 -19.79 -13.43 3.53
CA VAL A 220 -18.35 -13.73 3.74
C VAL A 220 -17.74 -14.24 2.42
N PRO A 221 -16.80 -13.50 1.80
CA PRO A 221 -16.25 -13.90 0.51
C PRO A 221 -15.39 -15.15 0.62
N VAL A 222 -15.52 -16.05 -0.36
CA VAL A 222 -14.65 -17.20 -0.58
C VAL A 222 -13.95 -16.99 -1.91
N ILE A 223 -12.74 -16.45 -1.86
CA ILE A 223 -11.95 -16.04 -3.00
C ILE A 223 -11.16 -17.24 -3.53
N VAL A 224 -11.32 -17.55 -4.80
CA VAL A 224 -10.60 -18.61 -5.53
C VAL A 224 -9.78 -17.97 -6.63
N SER A 225 -8.51 -17.67 -6.33
CA SER A 225 -7.55 -17.09 -7.26
C SER A 225 -6.12 -17.22 -6.71
N ASP A 226 -5.16 -17.48 -7.60
CA ASP A 226 -3.73 -17.54 -7.26
C ASP A 226 -2.99 -16.22 -7.56
N GLN A 227 -3.68 -15.24 -8.15
CA GLN A 227 -3.07 -14.01 -8.70
C GLN A 227 -3.90 -12.75 -8.44
N ILE A 228 -4.86 -12.82 -7.50
CA ILE A 228 -5.66 -11.65 -7.16
C ILE A 228 -4.85 -10.71 -6.29
N GLU A 229 -4.79 -9.45 -6.71
CA GLU A 229 -4.36 -8.33 -5.87
C GLU A 229 -5.61 -7.57 -5.47
N LEU A 230 -5.74 -7.23 -4.18
CA LEU A 230 -6.97 -6.69 -3.62
C LEU A 230 -6.84 -5.18 -3.36
N PRO A 231 -7.92 -4.40 -3.56
CA PRO A 231 -7.90 -3.00 -3.17
C PRO A 231 -7.69 -2.84 -1.67
N PHE A 232 -6.77 -1.95 -1.31
CA PHE A 232 -6.50 -1.53 0.06
C PHE A 232 -6.01 -2.66 0.97
N GLU A 233 -5.42 -3.72 0.41
CA GLU A 233 -4.93 -4.88 1.19
C GLU A 233 -3.85 -4.53 2.23
N ASP A 234 -3.23 -3.37 2.05
CA ASP A 234 -2.25 -2.77 2.97
C ASP A 234 -2.90 -2.05 4.17
N GLU A 235 -4.17 -1.64 4.07
CA GLU A 235 -4.95 -1.05 5.17
C GLU A 235 -5.99 -2.03 5.73
N ILE A 236 -6.40 -3.01 4.94
CA ILE A 236 -7.51 -3.91 5.21
C ILE A 236 -7.02 -5.36 5.15
N ASP A 237 -6.91 -6.01 6.30
CA ASP A 237 -6.61 -7.45 6.38
C ASP A 237 -7.84 -8.29 5.97
N TYR A 238 -7.86 -8.69 4.70
CA TYR A 238 -8.91 -9.54 4.12
C TYR A 238 -9.04 -10.89 4.83
N SER A 239 -7.99 -11.43 5.45
CA SER A 239 -8.07 -12.72 6.18
C SER A 239 -9.04 -12.67 7.37
N GLN A 240 -9.33 -11.48 7.89
CA GLN A 240 -10.29 -11.30 8.98
C GLN A 240 -11.75 -11.46 8.53
N PHE A 241 -12.06 -11.35 7.23
CA PHE A 241 -13.43 -11.36 6.71
C PHE A 241 -13.65 -12.13 5.41
N SER A 242 -12.61 -12.70 4.80
CA SER A 242 -12.71 -13.59 3.63
C SER A 242 -11.89 -14.87 3.81
N ILE A 243 -12.18 -15.85 2.97
CA ILE A 243 -11.48 -17.14 2.91
C ILE A 243 -10.83 -17.26 1.54
N PHE A 244 -9.59 -17.73 1.50
CA PHE A 244 -8.84 -17.91 0.27
C PHE A 244 -8.63 -19.40 -0.02
N PHE A 245 -8.78 -19.77 -1.28
CA PHE A 245 -8.38 -21.08 -1.81
C PHE A 245 -7.57 -20.87 -3.08
N SER A 246 -6.51 -21.64 -3.24
CA SER A 246 -5.87 -21.79 -4.54
C SER A 246 -6.84 -22.42 -5.53
N VAL A 247 -6.61 -22.23 -6.83
CA VAL A 247 -7.44 -22.88 -7.86
C VAL A 247 -7.36 -24.40 -7.72
N ASN A 248 -6.18 -24.93 -7.42
CA ASN A 248 -5.94 -26.37 -7.29
C ASN A 248 -6.69 -27.01 -6.11
N GLU A 249 -6.77 -26.31 -4.98
CA GLU A 249 -7.58 -26.72 -3.82
C GLU A 249 -9.07 -26.67 -4.16
N ALA A 250 -9.49 -25.57 -4.79
CA ALA A 250 -10.89 -25.30 -5.08
C ALA A 250 -11.53 -26.34 -6.01
N ILE A 251 -10.76 -26.91 -6.94
CA ILE A 251 -11.22 -27.94 -7.88
C ILE A 251 -11.17 -29.37 -7.31
N GLN A 252 -10.68 -29.57 -6.09
CA GLN A 252 -10.77 -30.88 -5.44
C GLN A 252 -12.24 -31.16 -5.05
N PRO A 253 -12.86 -32.27 -5.50
CA PRO A 253 -14.24 -32.57 -5.18
C PRO A 253 -14.51 -32.61 -3.67
N GLY A 254 -15.53 -31.87 -3.22
CA GLY A 254 -15.92 -31.80 -1.80
C GLY A 254 -15.10 -30.84 -0.94
N TYR A 255 -13.85 -30.53 -1.32
CA TYR A 255 -12.91 -29.82 -0.45
C TYR A 255 -13.43 -28.46 0.06
N ILE A 256 -13.88 -27.56 -0.82
CA ILE A 256 -14.42 -26.25 -0.40
C ILE A 256 -15.60 -26.45 0.55
N VAL A 257 -16.56 -27.31 0.20
CA VAL A 257 -17.78 -27.50 0.99
C VAL A 257 -17.44 -28.06 2.38
N ASP A 258 -16.55 -29.04 2.44
CA ASP A 258 -16.11 -29.66 3.69
C ASP A 258 -15.37 -28.65 4.58
N GLN A 259 -14.54 -27.79 4.01
CA GLN A 259 -13.86 -26.72 4.75
C GLN A 259 -14.86 -25.69 5.29
N LEU A 260 -15.82 -25.24 4.47
CA LEU A 260 -16.82 -24.26 4.89
C LEU A 260 -17.77 -24.80 5.97
N ARG A 261 -18.10 -26.10 5.94
CA ARG A 261 -18.93 -26.76 6.96
C ARG A 261 -18.23 -26.89 8.32
N GLN A 262 -16.90 -26.83 8.35
CA GLN A 262 -16.12 -26.86 9.60
C GLN A 262 -16.06 -25.50 10.31
N PHE A 263 -16.55 -24.41 9.70
CA PHE A 263 -16.58 -23.12 10.36
C PHE A 263 -17.58 -23.10 11.50
N SER A 264 -17.11 -22.81 12.71
CA SER A 264 -17.99 -22.55 13.84
C SER A 264 -18.79 -21.26 13.63
N LYS A 265 -19.96 -21.21 14.28
CA LYS A 265 -20.81 -20.03 14.29
C LYS A 265 -20.05 -18.80 14.79
N GLU A 266 -19.27 -18.94 15.85
CA GLU A 266 -18.51 -17.84 16.46
C GLU A 266 -17.48 -17.27 15.49
N ARG A 267 -16.74 -18.15 14.81
CA ARG A 267 -15.76 -17.74 13.80
C ARG A 267 -16.42 -17.01 12.64
N TRP A 268 -17.50 -17.56 12.11
CA TRP A 268 -18.22 -16.93 10.99
C TRP A 268 -18.81 -15.57 11.39
N VAL A 269 -19.44 -15.47 12.57
CA VAL A 269 -20.02 -14.21 13.06
C VAL A 269 -18.93 -13.15 13.27
N LYS A 270 -17.72 -13.52 13.72
CA LYS A 270 -16.59 -12.60 13.81
C LYS A 270 -16.23 -12.03 12.42
N MET A 271 -16.12 -12.89 11.41
CA MET A 271 -15.83 -12.48 10.04
C MET A 271 -16.93 -11.57 9.47
N TRP A 272 -18.19 -11.92 9.70
CA TRP A 272 -19.35 -11.13 9.25
C TRP A 272 -19.39 -9.73 9.90
N ARG A 273 -19.08 -9.61 11.19
CA ARG A 273 -18.98 -8.30 11.86
C ARG A 273 -17.86 -7.46 11.29
N GLN A 274 -16.70 -8.07 11.04
CA GLN A 274 -15.58 -7.36 10.41
C GLN A 274 -15.97 -6.88 9.01
N LEU A 275 -16.63 -7.72 8.22
CA LEU A 275 -17.15 -7.38 6.89
C LEU A 275 -18.09 -6.16 6.92
N LYS A 276 -19.00 -6.10 7.90
CA LYS A 276 -19.88 -4.94 8.13
C LYS A 276 -19.11 -3.68 8.50
N ASN A 277 -18.04 -3.82 9.27
CA ASN A 277 -17.23 -2.69 9.72
C ASN A 277 -16.33 -2.10 8.62
N ILE A 278 -16.03 -2.86 7.57
CA ILE A 278 -15.12 -2.43 6.49
C ILE A 278 -15.83 -2.15 5.17
N SER A 279 -17.12 -2.45 5.05
CA SER A 279 -17.84 -2.35 3.77
C SER A 279 -17.91 -0.92 3.22
N HIS A 280 -17.86 0.10 4.09
CA HIS A 280 -17.86 1.52 3.68
C HIS A 280 -16.59 1.93 2.90
N HIS A 281 -15.47 1.23 3.10
CA HIS A 281 -14.23 1.48 2.33
C HIS A 281 -14.38 1.16 0.84
N PHE A 282 -15.41 0.41 0.46
CA PHE A 282 -15.69 0.01 -0.93
C PHE A 282 -16.79 0.86 -1.59
N GLU A 283 -17.30 1.86 -0.87
CA GLU A 283 -18.30 2.80 -1.37
C GLU A 283 -17.65 4.03 -2.00
N PHE A 284 -17.99 4.34 -3.24
CA PHE A 284 -17.59 5.59 -3.89
C PHE A 284 -18.60 6.68 -3.58
N GLN A 285 -18.22 7.73 -2.84
CA GLN A 285 -19.12 8.83 -2.49
C GLN A 285 -18.69 10.16 -3.12
N TYR A 286 -19.66 11.06 -3.30
CA TYR A 286 -19.40 12.45 -3.71
C TYR A 286 -20.30 13.41 -2.91
N PRO A 287 -19.72 14.36 -2.14
CA PRO A 287 -18.28 14.52 -1.89
C PRO A 287 -17.67 13.30 -1.19
N PRO A 288 -16.37 13.02 -1.37
CA PRO A 288 -15.70 11.94 -0.65
C PRO A 288 -15.87 12.09 0.86
N LYS A 289 -16.07 10.97 1.54
CA LYS A 289 -16.06 10.88 3.00
C LYS A 289 -14.76 10.21 3.46
N LYS A 290 -14.35 10.53 4.68
CA LYS A 290 -13.21 9.86 5.32
C LYS A 290 -13.40 8.34 5.21
N GLU A 291 -12.34 7.67 4.81
CA GLU A 291 -12.28 6.21 4.66
C GLU A 291 -13.24 5.60 3.62
N ASP A 292 -13.84 6.38 2.73
CA ASP A 292 -14.55 5.84 1.57
C ASP A 292 -13.58 5.41 0.45
N ALA A 293 -14.09 4.76 -0.60
CA ALA A 293 -13.23 4.25 -1.67
C ALA A 293 -12.42 5.34 -2.40
N VAL A 294 -12.92 6.58 -2.45
CA VAL A 294 -12.20 7.69 -3.09
C VAL A 294 -11.05 8.14 -2.17
N ASP A 295 -11.32 8.31 -0.88
CA ASP A 295 -10.33 8.69 0.13
C ASP A 295 -9.20 7.64 0.20
N MET A 296 -9.57 6.36 0.33
CA MET A 296 -8.65 5.23 0.37
C MET A 296 -7.74 5.16 -0.87
N LEU A 297 -8.27 5.43 -2.07
CA LEU A 297 -7.45 5.45 -3.30
C LEU A 297 -6.38 6.53 -3.29
N TRP A 298 -6.71 7.70 -2.73
CA TRP A 298 -5.79 8.83 -2.67
C TRP A 298 -4.71 8.64 -1.58
N ARG A 299 -5.00 7.93 -0.48
CA ARG A 299 -4.03 7.55 0.56
C ARG A 299 -2.86 6.73 0.02
N GLN A 300 -3.15 5.78 -0.86
CA GLN A 300 -2.16 4.89 -1.45
C GLN A 300 -1.08 5.66 -2.24
N GLU A 301 -1.48 6.70 -2.97
CA GLU A 301 -0.55 7.54 -3.72
C GLU A 301 0.35 8.40 -2.81
N GLU A 302 -0.13 8.71 -1.61
CA GLU A 302 0.54 9.63 -0.69
C GLU A 302 1.81 9.04 -0.08
N ARG A 303 1.86 7.73 0.24
CA ARG A 303 2.95 7.15 1.06
C ARG A 303 4.35 7.29 0.46
N LEU A 304 4.54 6.84 -0.79
CA LEU A 304 5.83 6.98 -1.47
C LEU A 304 6.16 8.47 -1.72
N LYS A 305 5.16 9.30 -2.04
CA LYS A 305 5.36 10.73 -2.24
C LYS A 305 5.75 11.44 -0.95
N ARG A 306 5.13 11.08 0.19
CA ARG A 306 5.48 11.55 1.54
C ARG A 306 6.93 11.21 1.88
N LEU A 307 7.36 9.97 1.68
CA LEU A 307 8.75 9.59 1.94
C LEU A 307 9.73 10.38 1.05
N LYS A 308 9.47 10.47 -0.27
CA LYS A 308 10.31 11.26 -1.18
C LYS A 308 10.31 12.75 -0.84
N HIS A 309 9.21 13.28 -0.32
CA HIS A 309 9.11 14.65 0.16
C HIS A 309 9.97 14.83 1.42
N ARG A 310 9.80 13.99 2.45
CA ARG A 310 10.60 13.99 3.68
C ARG A 310 12.10 13.97 3.38
N MET A 311 12.53 13.14 2.43
CA MET A 311 13.93 13.04 1.98
C MET A 311 14.50 14.33 1.35
N LYS A 312 13.63 15.26 0.89
CA LYS A 312 14.02 16.52 0.24
C LYS A 312 13.93 17.74 1.16
N VAL A 313 13.36 17.59 2.35
CA VAL A 313 13.27 18.67 3.32
C VAL A 313 14.63 18.87 3.98
N TYR A 314 15.27 20.00 3.71
CA TYR A 314 16.48 20.42 4.42
C TYR A 314 16.12 20.92 5.82
N PHE A 315 16.98 20.66 6.80
CA PHE A 315 16.81 21.24 8.13
C PHE A 315 16.95 22.77 8.05
N ASP A 316 15.92 23.50 8.48
CA ASP A 316 15.93 24.95 8.61
C ASP A 316 15.85 25.37 10.08
N ALA A 317 16.90 26.02 10.58
CA ALA A 317 16.98 26.48 11.96
C ALA A 317 16.00 27.61 12.30
N SER A 318 15.41 28.26 11.30
CA SER A 318 14.42 29.34 11.49
C SER A 318 12.99 28.82 11.64
N ARG A 319 12.72 27.58 11.21
CA ARG A 319 11.40 26.95 11.25
C ARG A 319 11.04 26.43 12.65
N SER A 320 9.86 26.80 13.15
CA SER A 320 9.42 26.44 14.52
C SER A 320 9.24 24.94 14.71
N ASP A 321 8.65 24.25 13.74
CA ASP A 321 8.43 22.81 13.74
C ASP A 321 9.76 22.02 13.75
N HIS A 322 10.76 22.49 13.01
CA HIS A 322 12.11 21.89 13.03
C HIS A 322 12.81 22.07 14.39
N GLN A 323 12.67 23.26 14.97
CA GLN A 323 13.19 23.54 16.31
C GLN A 323 12.49 22.69 17.38
N GLU A 324 11.16 22.52 17.27
CA GLU A 324 10.37 21.67 18.15
C GLU A 324 10.77 20.21 18.05
N ALA A 325 11.04 19.70 16.84
CA ALA A 325 11.56 18.35 16.67
C ALA A 325 12.90 18.13 17.39
N LEU A 326 13.82 19.11 17.37
CA LEU A 326 15.05 19.06 18.16
C LEU A 326 14.77 19.05 19.67
N ARG A 327 13.87 19.91 20.15
CA ARG A 327 13.48 19.92 21.58
C ARG A 327 12.83 18.60 22.00
N ALA A 328 12.00 18.03 21.13
CA ALA A 328 11.36 16.73 21.35
C ALA A 328 12.40 15.61 21.39
N LEU A 329 13.40 15.63 20.50
CA LEU A 329 14.51 14.66 20.53
C LEU A 329 15.29 14.77 21.83
N TRP A 330 15.64 15.98 22.26
CA TRP A 330 16.33 16.18 23.54
C TRP A 330 15.50 15.62 24.70
N SER A 331 14.21 15.96 24.76
CA SER A 331 13.31 15.53 25.84
C SER A 331 13.12 14.01 25.86
N ALA A 332 13.07 13.35 24.70
CA ALA A 332 13.03 11.90 24.60
C ALA A 332 14.36 11.23 24.99
N THR A 333 15.49 11.92 24.74
CA THR A 333 16.84 11.43 25.04
C THR A 333 17.20 11.60 26.52
N TYR A 334 16.82 12.73 27.12
CA TYR A 334 17.16 13.12 28.49
C TYR A 334 15.92 13.69 29.21
N PRO A 335 14.95 12.84 29.59
CA PRO A 335 13.67 13.29 30.16
C PRO A 335 13.83 14.12 31.44
N ASP A 336 14.89 13.88 32.20
CA ASP A 336 15.16 14.57 33.48
C ASP A 336 16.04 15.82 33.34
N ARG A 337 16.36 16.27 32.12
CA ARG A 337 17.27 17.41 31.88
C ARG A 337 16.66 18.44 30.94
N GLU A 338 16.57 19.67 31.43
CA GLU A 338 16.14 20.80 30.61
C GLU A 338 17.20 21.17 29.56
N LEU A 339 16.74 21.48 28.34
CA LEU A 339 17.59 22.00 27.28
C LEU A 339 17.73 23.52 27.45
N HIS A 340 18.93 24.02 27.74
CA HIS A 340 19.15 25.46 27.94
C HIS A 340 18.97 26.29 26.66
N GLY A 341 19.12 25.66 25.49
CA GLY A 341 18.92 26.30 24.20
C GLY A 341 19.29 25.39 23.04
N LEU A 342 18.80 25.73 21.85
CA LEU A 342 19.10 24.96 20.63
C LEU A 342 20.57 25.03 20.22
N ILE A 343 21.31 26.04 20.72
CA ILE A 343 22.75 26.21 20.51
C ILE A 343 23.46 26.15 21.87
N SER A 344 23.86 24.94 22.29
CA SER A 344 24.38 24.64 23.63
C SER A 344 25.41 23.50 23.57
N ASP A 345 26.42 23.52 24.46
CA ASP A 345 27.40 22.43 24.55
C ASP A 345 26.77 21.10 24.98
N GLN A 346 25.55 21.14 25.54
CA GLN A 346 24.73 19.97 25.88
C GLN A 346 24.60 18.97 24.72
N TRP A 347 24.54 19.45 23.48
CA TRP A 347 24.43 18.59 22.29
C TRP A 347 25.66 17.70 22.09
N LYS A 348 26.85 18.12 22.52
CA LYS A 348 28.04 17.27 22.40
C LYS A 348 27.91 15.97 23.18
N GLU A 349 27.13 15.95 24.25
CA GLU A 349 26.86 14.75 25.06
C GLU A 349 26.09 13.67 24.29
N MET A 350 25.23 14.09 23.35
CA MET A 350 24.52 13.17 22.46
C MET A 350 25.37 12.75 21.24
N GLY A 351 26.58 13.29 21.10
CA GLY A 351 27.48 13.01 19.99
C GLY A 351 27.21 13.84 18.73
N TRP A 352 26.71 15.07 18.85
CA TRP A 352 26.72 16.05 17.76
C TRP A 352 28.13 16.62 17.56
N GLN A 353 28.51 17.03 16.33
CA GLN A 353 29.87 17.54 16.06
C GLN A 353 30.20 18.84 16.82
N GLY A 354 29.18 19.68 17.02
CA GLY A 354 29.32 20.98 17.66
C GLY A 354 28.24 21.27 18.69
N ARG A 355 28.21 22.53 19.12
CA ARG A 355 27.14 23.06 20.00
C ARG A 355 25.83 23.36 19.26
N ASP A 356 25.84 23.29 17.94
CA ASP A 356 24.71 23.60 17.06
C ASP A 356 24.44 22.42 16.12
N PRO A 357 23.44 21.57 16.44
CA PRO A 357 23.05 20.41 15.63
C PRO A 357 22.66 20.77 14.20
N SER A 358 22.22 22.01 13.93
CA SER A 358 21.78 22.42 12.59
C SER A 358 22.86 22.21 11.53
N THR A 359 24.13 22.26 11.95
CA THR A 359 25.29 22.14 11.07
C THR A 359 25.55 20.72 10.58
N ASP A 360 25.01 19.70 11.24
CA ASP A 360 25.23 18.28 10.97
C ASP A 360 24.26 17.70 9.92
N PHE A 361 23.09 18.32 9.68
CA PHE A 361 22.05 17.80 8.79
C PHE A 361 22.30 17.97 7.27
N ARG A 362 23.54 18.23 6.86
CA ARG A 362 23.87 18.60 5.46
C ARG A 362 23.68 17.47 4.45
N GLY A 363 23.84 16.21 4.88
CA GLY A 363 23.74 15.04 4.01
C GLY A 363 22.32 14.49 3.90
N ALA A 364 21.68 14.19 5.03
CA ALA A 364 20.38 13.53 5.08
C ALA A 364 19.18 14.49 5.25
N GLY A 365 19.40 15.76 5.62
CA GLY A 365 18.32 16.71 5.83
C GLY A 365 17.47 16.42 7.08
N PHE A 366 16.27 16.98 7.12
CA PHE A 366 15.37 16.94 8.27
C PHE A 366 14.91 15.53 8.64
N ILE A 367 14.73 14.63 7.66
CA ILE A 367 14.29 13.25 7.89
C ILE A 367 15.21 12.48 8.86
N SER A 368 16.51 12.80 8.89
CA SER A 368 17.43 12.16 9.84
C SER A 368 17.19 12.56 11.30
N LEU A 369 16.66 13.76 11.55
CA LEU A 369 16.16 14.17 12.87
C LEU A 369 14.87 13.42 13.22
N GLU A 370 13.96 13.28 12.25
CA GLU A 370 12.73 12.49 12.42
C GLU A 370 13.05 11.04 12.77
N ASN A 371 14.02 10.42 12.09
CA ASN A 371 14.45 9.05 12.36
C ASN A 371 15.04 8.89 13.77
N LEU A 372 15.91 9.81 14.21
CA LEU A 372 16.44 9.80 15.59
C LEU A 372 15.32 9.94 16.62
N LEU A 373 14.35 10.81 16.37
CA LEU A 373 13.21 11.03 17.26
C LEU A 373 12.27 9.82 17.28
N PHE A 374 12.01 9.21 16.13
CA PHE A 374 11.25 7.97 16.01
C PHE A 374 11.92 6.86 16.82
N PHE A 375 13.24 6.67 16.65
CA PHE A 375 13.98 5.65 17.40
C PHE A 375 13.91 5.90 18.92
N ALA A 376 14.12 7.14 19.36
CA ALA A 376 14.05 7.50 20.78
C ALA A 376 12.66 7.25 21.40
N LYS A 377 11.58 7.44 20.64
CA LYS A 377 10.20 7.25 21.12
C LYS A 377 9.73 5.80 21.03
N THR A 378 10.04 5.12 19.93
CA THR A 378 9.50 3.78 19.62
C THR A 378 10.31 2.68 20.31
N TYR A 379 11.64 2.77 20.32
CA TYR A 379 12.53 1.78 20.93
C TYR A 379 13.46 2.44 21.95
N SER A 380 12.85 3.13 22.93
CA SER A 380 13.57 3.94 23.92
C SER A 380 14.67 3.17 24.67
N THR A 381 14.44 1.90 25.02
CA THR A 381 15.45 1.03 25.67
C THR A 381 16.69 0.85 24.79
N SER A 382 16.50 0.37 23.57
CA SER A 382 17.59 0.14 22.60
C SER A 382 18.31 1.44 22.23
N PHE A 383 17.56 2.53 22.05
CA PHE A 383 18.13 3.87 21.84
C PHE A 383 19.04 4.30 23.00
N GLN A 384 18.60 4.11 24.25
CA GLN A 384 19.38 4.46 25.44
C GLN A 384 20.61 3.56 25.62
N HIS A 385 20.51 2.26 25.32
CA HIS A 385 21.64 1.34 25.35
C HIS A 385 22.74 1.77 24.37
N LEU A 386 22.35 2.11 23.13
CA LEU A 386 23.27 2.60 22.10
C LEU A 386 23.86 3.96 22.44
N LEU A 387 23.07 4.90 22.96
CA LEU A 387 23.54 6.23 23.35
C LEU A 387 24.60 6.14 24.46
N LYS A 388 24.32 5.34 25.49
CA LYS A 388 25.19 5.16 26.67
C LYS A 388 26.32 4.17 26.43
N LYS A 389 26.37 3.53 25.26
CA LYS A 389 27.43 2.58 24.87
C LYS A 389 27.59 1.44 25.90
N GLN A 390 26.47 0.92 26.40
CA GLN A 390 26.48 0.04 27.59
C GLN A 390 27.15 -1.33 27.36
N GLU A 391 27.24 -1.78 26.11
CA GLU A 391 27.75 -3.10 25.77
C GLU A 391 29.19 -3.10 25.24
N GLY A 392 29.92 -4.17 25.56
CA GLY A 392 31.19 -4.54 24.94
C GLY A 392 32.40 -3.72 25.38
N LYS A 393 33.59 -4.18 24.97
CA LYS A 393 34.83 -3.40 25.10
C LYS A 393 34.91 -2.48 23.89
N ARG A 394 34.95 -1.17 24.14
CA ARG A 394 34.93 -0.14 23.11
C ARG A 394 36.25 0.59 22.99
N SER A 395 36.49 1.18 21.82
CA SER A 395 37.67 1.98 21.55
C SER A 395 37.62 3.29 22.33
N ALA A 396 38.79 3.86 22.65
CA ALA A 396 38.87 5.22 23.18
C ALA A 396 38.33 6.26 22.17
N TRP A 397 38.44 5.97 20.87
CA TRP A 397 37.96 6.80 19.78
C TRP A 397 36.69 6.19 19.19
N GLU A 398 35.60 6.29 19.94
CA GLU A 398 34.29 5.74 19.60
C GLU A 398 33.56 6.60 18.55
N TYR A 399 32.53 6.04 17.90
CA TYR A 399 31.71 6.82 16.98
C TYR A 399 30.79 7.81 17.72
N PRO A 400 30.64 9.04 17.18
CA PRO A 400 29.68 10.02 17.70
C PRO A 400 28.23 9.57 17.42
N PHE A 401 27.42 9.37 18.46
CA PHE A 401 26.09 8.74 18.35
C PHE A 401 25.14 9.49 17.40
N ALA A 402 24.87 10.78 17.63
CA ALA A 402 23.95 11.53 16.77
C ALA A 402 24.42 11.58 15.31
N VAL A 403 25.71 11.89 15.10
CA VAL A 403 26.33 11.93 13.76
C VAL A 403 26.24 10.57 13.05
N ALA A 404 26.41 9.47 13.79
CA ALA A 404 26.23 8.14 13.25
C ALA A 404 24.80 7.90 12.78
N GLY A 405 23.81 8.34 13.56
CA GLY A 405 22.41 8.36 13.16
C GLY A 405 22.20 9.08 11.83
N ILE A 406 22.73 10.29 11.66
CA ILE A 406 22.60 11.05 10.40
C ILE A 406 23.19 10.27 9.21
N ASN A 407 24.35 9.65 9.40
CA ASN A 407 25.02 8.89 8.34
C ASN A 407 24.28 7.60 7.99
N ILE A 408 23.61 6.94 8.94
CA ILE A 408 22.77 5.78 8.68
C ILE A 408 21.58 6.17 7.81
N THR A 409 20.88 7.27 8.12
CA THR A 409 19.80 7.78 7.27
C THR A 409 20.33 8.03 5.85
N PHE A 410 21.45 8.75 5.72
CA PHE A 410 22.05 9.04 4.42
C PHE A 410 22.42 7.75 3.65
N MET A 411 23.00 6.77 4.34
CA MET A 411 23.34 5.46 3.77
C MET A 411 22.11 4.74 3.23
N ILE A 412 21.00 4.71 3.98
CA ILE A 412 19.74 4.10 3.55
C ILE A 412 19.16 4.86 2.35
N MET A 413 19.19 6.21 2.36
CA MET A 413 18.75 7.02 1.22
C MET A 413 19.54 6.67 -0.06
N GLN A 414 20.86 6.53 0.03
CA GLN A 414 21.70 6.12 -1.09
C GLN A 414 21.51 4.66 -1.52
N MET A 415 21.24 3.77 -0.56
CA MET A 415 20.98 2.36 -0.81
C MET A 415 19.69 2.17 -1.60
N LEU A 416 18.64 2.89 -1.22
CA LEU A 416 17.32 2.79 -1.83
C LEU A 416 17.17 3.62 -3.10
N ASP A 417 17.93 4.71 -3.25
CA ASP A 417 17.94 5.60 -4.43
C ASP A 417 16.52 5.95 -4.92
N LEU A 418 15.63 6.31 -3.99
CA LEU A 418 14.21 6.53 -4.26
C LEU A 418 13.94 7.72 -5.20
N ASP A 419 14.93 8.59 -5.43
CA ASP A 419 14.84 9.68 -6.40
C ASP A 419 15.03 9.23 -7.86
N ALA A 420 15.52 8.01 -8.08
CA ALA A 420 15.59 7.45 -9.42
C ALA A 420 14.19 7.26 -10.03
N SER A 421 14.07 7.51 -11.33
CA SER A 421 12.81 7.36 -12.08
C SER A 421 12.34 5.90 -12.21
N LYS A 422 13.21 4.95 -11.84
CA LYS A 422 12.94 3.51 -11.71
C LYS A 422 13.78 2.96 -10.56
N PRO A 423 13.31 1.91 -9.85
CA PRO A 423 14.17 1.14 -8.96
C PRO A 423 15.43 0.70 -9.71
N ARG A 424 16.60 1.18 -9.26
CA ARG A 424 17.88 0.81 -9.89
C ARG A 424 18.38 -0.55 -9.41
N THR A 425 17.90 -1.00 -8.26
CA THR A 425 18.29 -2.24 -7.62
C THR A 425 17.05 -3.05 -7.23
N PHE A 426 17.22 -4.36 -7.10
CA PHE A 426 16.17 -5.24 -6.60
C PHE A 426 15.82 -4.91 -5.13
N VAL A 427 16.80 -4.47 -4.34
CA VAL A 427 16.62 -3.97 -2.97
C VAL A 427 15.62 -2.82 -2.92
N THR A 428 15.72 -1.84 -3.83
CA THR A 428 14.75 -0.75 -3.92
C THR A 428 13.34 -1.28 -4.18
N SER A 429 13.18 -2.27 -5.08
CA SER A 429 11.87 -2.85 -5.38
C SER A 429 11.26 -3.56 -4.18
N VAL A 430 12.07 -4.34 -3.44
CA VAL A 430 11.60 -5.04 -2.22
C VAL A 430 11.22 -4.04 -1.14
N PHE A 431 12.05 -3.01 -0.91
CA PHE A 431 11.72 -1.97 0.05
C PHE A 431 10.45 -1.20 -0.33
N LEU A 432 10.23 -0.92 -1.62
CA LEU A 432 9.00 -0.25 -2.06
C LEU A 432 7.75 -1.07 -1.79
N HIS A 433 7.84 -2.40 -1.86
CA HIS A 433 6.76 -3.28 -1.41
C HIS A 433 6.56 -3.17 0.12
N MET A 434 7.63 -3.22 0.91
CA MET A 434 7.50 -3.04 2.36
C MET A 434 6.94 -1.66 2.75
N LEU A 435 7.27 -0.62 1.98
CA LEU A 435 6.74 0.73 2.16
C LEU A 435 5.27 0.85 1.75
N SER A 436 4.81 0.05 0.77
CA SER A 436 3.37 -0.01 0.46
C SER A 436 2.62 -0.59 1.65
N GLU A 437 3.17 -1.61 2.31
CA GLU A 437 2.54 -2.25 3.49
C GLU A 437 2.64 -1.43 4.79
N ASN A 438 3.71 -0.66 4.98
CA ASN A 438 3.94 0.07 6.23
C ASN A 438 4.57 1.45 5.96
N GLU A 439 3.84 2.52 6.29
CA GLU A 439 4.33 3.90 6.11
C GLU A 439 5.60 4.22 6.95
N TRP A 440 5.83 3.47 8.03
CA TRP A 440 7.00 3.57 8.90
C TRP A 440 8.16 2.67 8.46
N ALA A 441 8.06 1.96 7.34
CA ALA A 441 9.10 1.01 6.89
C ALA A 441 10.49 1.66 6.81
N PHE A 442 10.59 2.91 6.36
CA PHE A 442 11.88 3.63 6.33
C PHE A 442 12.44 3.86 7.75
N ASP A 443 11.59 4.29 8.68
CA ASP A 443 11.96 4.61 10.06
C ASP A 443 12.30 3.34 10.87
N LEU A 444 11.60 2.22 10.60
CA LEU A 444 11.91 0.90 11.17
C LEU A 444 13.24 0.36 10.64
N LEU A 445 13.46 0.45 9.32
CA LEU A 445 14.71 0.05 8.67
C LEU A 445 15.89 0.85 9.23
N TYR A 446 15.69 2.15 9.50
CA TYR A 446 16.66 3.01 10.16
C TYR A 446 17.03 2.49 11.56
N CYS A 447 16.04 2.22 12.41
CA CYS A 447 16.29 1.77 13.79
C CYS A 447 17.10 0.47 13.79
N MET A 448 16.68 -0.50 12.98
CA MET A 448 17.36 -1.79 12.84
C MET A 448 18.78 -1.61 12.31
N ALA A 449 18.97 -0.80 11.25
CA ALA A 449 20.30 -0.53 10.68
C ALA A 449 21.26 0.10 11.70
N PHE A 450 20.75 0.93 12.63
CA PHE A 450 21.56 1.50 13.70
C PHE A 450 22.07 0.42 14.65
N VAL A 451 21.21 -0.48 15.11
CA VAL A 451 21.63 -1.57 16.00
C VAL A 451 22.61 -2.51 15.28
N VAL A 452 22.39 -2.81 13.99
CA VAL A 452 23.32 -3.58 13.17
C VAL A 452 24.69 -2.90 13.08
N MET A 453 24.71 -1.58 12.87
CA MET A 453 25.95 -0.81 12.82
C MET A 453 26.75 -0.92 14.12
N ASP A 454 26.09 -0.74 15.27
CA ASP A 454 26.74 -0.85 16.58
C ASP A 454 27.27 -2.26 16.86
N LYS A 455 26.50 -3.29 16.50
CA LYS A 455 26.92 -4.68 16.65
C LYS A 455 28.15 -4.99 15.80
N GLN A 456 28.21 -4.48 14.57
CA GLN A 456 29.38 -4.63 13.70
C GLN A 456 30.58 -3.82 14.22
N TRP A 457 30.34 -2.63 14.77
CA TRP A 457 31.37 -1.82 15.43
C TRP A 457 32.03 -2.58 16.57
N LEU A 458 31.23 -3.14 17.47
CA LEU A 458 31.68 -3.95 18.61
C LEU A 458 32.41 -5.21 18.17
N GLY A 459 31.84 -5.97 17.23
CA GLY A 459 32.44 -7.20 16.73
C GLY A 459 33.81 -7.01 16.09
N ARG A 460 34.10 -5.81 15.58
CA ARG A 460 35.38 -5.43 14.98
C ARG A 460 36.35 -4.75 15.96
N ASN A 461 35.87 -4.38 17.14
CA ASN A 461 36.58 -3.46 18.04
C ASN A 461 37.02 -2.19 17.27
N ALA A 462 36.09 -1.66 16.48
CA ALA A 462 36.37 -0.59 15.52
C ALA A 462 36.70 0.73 16.22
N THR A 463 37.40 1.59 15.49
CA THR A 463 37.74 2.96 15.87
C THR A 463 37.09 3.96 14.93
N TYR A 464 37.05 5.23 15.32
CA TYR A 464 36.57 6.34 14.49
C TYR A 464 37.13 6.33 13.05
N MET A 465 38.37 5.87 12.85
CA MET A 465 39.00 5.79 11.53
C MET A 465 38.34 4.77 10.59
N GLU A 466 37.65 3.77 11.15
CA GLU A 466 37.00 2.68 10.42
C GLU A 466 35.50 2.93 10.21
N PHE A 467 35.00 4.10 10.62
CA PHE A 467 33.57 4.43 10.61
C PHE A 467 32.90 4.23 9.25
N ASN A 468 33.53 4.68 8.17
CA ASN A 468 33.00 4.49 6.82
C ASN A 468 32.99 3.01 6.40
N ASP A 469 33.93 2.20 6.87
CA ASP A 469 34.00 0.78 6.52
C ASP A 469 32.99 -0.05 7.33
N VAL A 470 32.69 0.36 8.58
CA VAL A 470 31.56 -0.18 9.33
C VAL A 470 30.23 0.18 8.67
N LEU A 471 30.05 1.42 8.20
CA LEU A 471 28.84 1.81 7.46
C LEU A 471 28.66 1.03 6.16
N LYS A 472 29.71 0.86 5.35
CA LYS A 472 29.63 0.03 4.13
C LYS A 472 29.22 -1.41 4.44
N SER A 473 29.77 -1.97 5.51
CA SER A 473 29.42 -3.32 5.95
C SER A 473 28.00 -3.41 6.52
N THR A 474 27.53 -2.36 7.19
CA THR A 474 26.15 -2.25 7.66
C THR A 474 25.20 -2.24 6.48
N ARG A 475 25.49 -1.41 5.45
CA ARG A 475 24.74 -1.38 4.21
C ARG A 475 24.63 -2.76 3.58
N ALA A 476 25.76 -3.45 3.37
CA ALA A 476 25.78 -4.77 2.75
C ALA A 476 24.96 -5.81 3.55
N HIS A 477 25.00 -5.72 4.88
CA HIS A 477 24.20 -6.58 5.77
C HIS A 477 22.71 -6.31 5.60
N VAL A 478 22.30 -5.04 5.63
CA VAL A 478 20.90 -4.63 5.45
C VAL A 478 20.39 -5.01 4.06
N GLU A 479 21.17 -4.78 3.00
CA GLU A 479 20.84 -5.21 1.63
C GLU A 479 20.64 -6.73 1.57
N SER A 480 21.46 -7.51 2.28
CA SER A 480 21.34 -8.97 2.30
C SER A 480 20.07 -9.46 3.01
N GLU A 481 19.68 -8.85 4.15
CA GLU A 481 18.47 -9.25 4.87
C GLU A 481 17.20 -8.83 4.11
N LEU A 482 17.20 -7.67 3.45
CA LEU A 482 16.08 -7.22 2.62
C LEU A 482 15.81 -8.16 1.42
N LEU A 483 16.78 -9.02 1.05
CA LEU A 483 16.67 -9.92 -0.10
C LEU A 483 16.41 -11.38 0.30
N MET A 484 16.11 -11.65 1.57
CA MET A 484 15.74 -12.99 2.03
C MET A 484 14.32 -13.35 1.60
N ASP A 485 14.11 -14.60 1.19
CA ASP A 485 12.83 -15.07 0.62
C ASP A 485 11.65 -15.02 1.61
N ASP A 486 11.94 -15.10 2.92
CA ASP A 486 10.97 -15.08 4.02
C ASP A 486 10.76 -13.69 4.64
N VAL A 487 11.42 -12.66 4.13
CA VAL A 487 11.31 -11.29 4.63
C VAL A 487 10.34 -10.50 3.76
N LEU A 488 9.10 -10.35 4.26
CA LEU A 488 8.03 -9.59 3.59
C LEU A 488 7.85 -8.19 4.20
N ARG A 489 8.23 -8.00 5.46
CA ARG A 489 8.20 -6.72 6.20
C ARG A 489 9.55 -6.49 6.89
N ILE A 490 9.79 -5.26 7.35
CA ILE A 490 11.02 -4.92 8.09
C ILE A 490 11.12 -5.73 9.39
N GLU A 491 9.97 -6.00 10.00
CA GLU A 491 9.82 -6.77 11.23
C GLU A 491 10.20 -8.24 11.09
N ASP A 492 10.16 -8.78 9.86
CA ASP A 492 10.53 -10.16 9.58
C ASP A 492 12.05 -10.33 9.42
N MET A 493 12.81 -9.21 9.30
CA MET A 493 14.27 -9.24 9.17
C MET A 493 14.92 -9.80 10.44
N PRO A 494 15.90 -10.74 10.34
CA PRO A 494 16.54 -11.32 11.52
C PRO A 494 17.15 -10.31 12.49
N SER A 495 17.67 -9.19 11.98
CA SER A 495 18.25 -8.14 12.82
C SER A 495 17.20 -7.28 13.54
N TYR A 496 15.92 -7.34 13.15
CA TYR A 496 14.86 -6.60 13.82
C TYR A 496 14.70 -7.03 15.29
N ALA A 497 14.94 -8.31 15.60
CA ALA A 497 14.93 -8.82 16.97
C ALA A 497 15.98 -8.17 17.90
N LEU A 498 16.97 -7.45 17.34
CA LEU A 498 17.94 -6.70 18.13
C LEU A 498 17.38 -5.37 18.67
N LEU A 499 16.20 -4.95 18.22
CA LEU A 499 15.52 -3.74 18.71
C LEU A 499 14.75 -3.97 20.02
N SER A 500 14.49 -5.22 20.38
CA SER A 500 13.70 -5.64 21.56
C SER A 500 14.41 -5.44 22.90
#